data_AF-A0A9P4IAN7-F1
#
_entry.id   AF-A0A9P4IAN7-F1
#
_cell.length_a   1.000
_cell.length_b   1.000
_cell.length_c   1.000
_cell.angle_alpha   90.00
_cell.angle_beta   90.00
_cell.angle_gamma   90.00
#
_symmetry.space_group_name_H-M   'P 1'
#
loop_
_entity.id
_entity.type
_entity.pdbx_description
1 polymer ?
#
loop_
_entity_poly.entity_id
_entity_poly.type
_entity_poly.pdbx_seq_one_letter_code
_entity_poly.pdbx_strand_id
1 'polypeptide(L)'
;MSGSLRQLWYRWKSLKLPWRRQWLCGTDLAGNTFWEFRDQRNAGRIRRIARFRWKTHHGDVELPPQWIQWLRHTRADPPSINEQKLDQVRQIQLKQLAAEADRRWAEKPSFLDPPSKQQPSIGISSDIAEPQDAQGTTPRQDGPKGKTAEQEKAAERARREEERERWRRETGQPAPETQPEGWSPKPTRRR
;
A
#
# COMPACT_ATOMS: atom_id res chain seq x y z
N MET A 1 29.85 24.32 -15.38
CA MET A 1 31.07 23.74 -14.77
C MET A 1 31.29 24.14 -13.29
N SER A 2 30.26 24.54 -12.55
CA SER A 2 30.36 25.06 -11.16
C SER A 2 30.03 24.02 -10.05
N GLY A 3 29.92 22.74 -10.40
CA GLY A 3 29.52 21.66 -9.48
C GLY A 3 30.62 21.18 -8.54
N SER A 4 31.88 21.14 -8.98
CA SER A 4 32.99 20.53 -8.23
C SER A 4 33.31 21.28 -6.93
N LEU A 5 33.40 22.62 -6.97
CA LEU A 5 33.67 23.44 -5.78
C LEU A 5 32.54 23.35 -4.74
N ARG A 6 31.28 23.31 -5.19
CA ARG A 6 30.13 23.15 -4.28
C ARG A 6 30.09 21.77 -3.66
N GLN A 7 30.38 20.71 -4.43
CA GLN A 7 30.46 19.35 -3.91
C GLN A 7 31.58 19.21 -2.88
N LEU A 8 32.76 19.78 -3.12
CA LEU A 8 33.85 19.82 -2.15
C LEU A 8 33.44 20.57 -0.88
N TRP A 9 32.77 21.71 -1.04
CA TRP A 9 32.24 22.47 0.10
C TRP A 9 31.23 21.65 0.92
N TYR A 10 30.29 20.96 0.28
CA TYR A 10 29.34 20.09 0.97
C TYR A 10 30.03 18.91 1.67
N ARG A 11 31.01 18.27 1.02
CA ARG A 11 31.83 17.21 1.62
C ARG A 11 32.60 17.72 2.84
N TRP A 12 33.19 18.90 2.78
CA TRP A 12 33.85 19.52 3.93
C TRP A 12 32.85 19.93 5.03
N LYS A 13 31.63 20.31 4.65
CA LYS A 13 30.55 20.64 5.60
C LYS A 13 29.97 19.42 6.30
N SER A 14 30.02 18.23 5.69
CA SER A 14 29.51 16.99 6.28
C SER A 14 30.48 16.31 7.25
N LEU A 15 31.76 16.69 7.26
CA LEU A 15 32.73 16.16 8.20
C LEU A 15 32.36 16.48 9.66
N LYS A 16 32.28 15.43 10.49
CA LYS A 16 32.03 15.48 11.94
C LYS A 16 33.35 15.69 12.68
N LEU A 17 33.75 16.96 12.77
CA LEU A 17 34.97 17.36 13.47
C LEU A 17 34.65 17.63 14.96
N PRO A 18 35.52 17.26 15.91
CA PRO A 18 35.20 17.31 17.35
C PRO A 18 34.93 18.72 17.89
N TRP A 19 35.50 19.77 17.28
CA TRP A 19 35.23 21.17 17.63
C TRP A 19 33.98 21.75 16.95
N ARG A 20 33.38 21.04 16.00
CA ARG A 20 32.25 21.51 15.20
C ARG A 20 30.94 21.06 15.81
N ARG A 21 30.08 22.02 16.14
CA ARG A 21 28.78 21.76 16.79
C ARG A 21 27.62 21.54 15.81
N GLN A 22 27.81 21.87 14.53
CA GLN A 22 26.82 21.73 13.46
C GLN A 22 27.48 21.18 12.20
N TRP A 23 26.90 20.14 11.61
CA TRP A 23 27.38 19.51 10.37
C TRP A 23 26.24 19.30 9.38
N LEU A 24 26.61 19.26 8.09
CA LEU A 24 25.67 18.98 7.01
C LEU A 24 25.41 17.48 6.95
N CYS A 25 24.14 17.09 7.00
CA CYS A 25 23.75 15.68 6.89
C CYS A 25 23.42 15.29 5.45
N GLY A 26 22.83 16.20 4.68
CA GLY A 26 22.56 15.98 3.27
C GLY A 26 21.85 17.14 2.60
N THR A 27 21.48 16.91 1.35
CA THR A 27 20.78 17.87 0.49
C THR A 27 19.64 17.16 -0.21
N ASP A 28 18.56 17.88 -0.51
CA ASP A 28 17.52 17.34 -1.38
C ASP A 28 17.79 17.63 -2.87
N LEU A 29 16.93 17.10 -3.73
CA LEU A 29 16.94 17.38 -5.18
C LEU A 29 16.59 18.84 -5.52
N ALA A 30 15.89 19.56 -4.62
CA ALA A 30 15.52 20.97 -4.79
C ALA A 30 16.66 21.94 -4.41
N GLY A 31 17.73 21.44 -3.79
CA GLY A 31 18.88 22.22 -3.34
C GLY A 31 18.74 22.79 -1.92
N ASN A 32 17.76 22.35 -1.15
CA ASN A 32 17.67 22.61 0.29
C ASN A 32 18.75 21.79 1.02
N THR A 33 19.23 22.34 2.14
CA THR A 33 20.33 21.72 2.90
C THR A 33 19.85 21.35 4.30
N PHE A 34 20.23 20.18 4.76
CA PHE A 34 19.76 19.62 6.02
C PHE A 34 20.93 19.45 6.98
N TRP A 35 20.75 19.99 8.17
CA TRP A 35 21.81 20.13 9.16
C TRP A 35 21.39 19.51 10.47
N GLU A 36 22.39 19.00 11.17
CA GLU A 36 22.23 18.49 12.52
C GLU A 36 23.22 19.22 13.42
N PHE A 37 22.79 19.57 14.62
CA PHE A 37 23.60 20.34 15.56
C PHE A 37 23.30 20.01 17.01
N ARG A 38 24.31 20.22 17.85
CA ARG A 38 24.19 20.15 19.31
C ARG A 38 23.70 21.48 19.85
N ASP A 39 22.61 21.48 20.61
CA ASP A 39 22.11 22.68 21.27
C ASP A 39 23.17 23.24 22.24
N GLN A 40 23.25 24.57 22.35
CA GLN A 40 24.19 25.22 23.26
C GLN A 40 23.77 25.05 24.71
N ARG A 41 22.45 25.08 24.96
CA ARG A 41 21.86 25.02 26.31
C ARG A 41 21.62 23.58 26.77
N ASN A 42 21.41 22.65 25.84
CA ASN A 42 21.18 21.24 26.16
C ASN A 42 22.04 20.35 25.25
N ALA A 43 23.30 20.14 25.67
CA ALA A 43 24.28 19.39 24.89
C ALA A 43 23.90 17.90 24.66
N GLY A 44 22.99 17.35 25.48
CA GLY A 44 22.50 15.99 25.33
C GLY A 44 21.50 15.80 24.19
N ARG A 45 20.86 16.88 23.71
CA ARG A 45 19.86 16.81 22.63
C ARG A 45 20.44 17.29 21.30
N ILE A 46 20.49 16.36 20.35
CA ILE A 46 20.81 16.66 18.96
C ILE A 46 19.54 17.19 18.26
N ARG A 47 19.66 18.31 17.54
CA ARG A 47 18.58 18.96 16.81
C ARG A 47 18.85 18.93 15.32
N ARG A 48 17.79 18.81 14.54
CA ARG A 48 17.83 18.80 13.07
C ARG A 48 17.15 20.06 12.54
N ILE A 49 17.70 20.66 11.49
CA ILE A 49 17.17 21.87 10.86
C ILE A 49 17.34 21.82 9.35
N ALA A 50 16.32 22.27 8.62
CA ALA A 50 16.38 22.49 7.19
C ALA A 50 16.70 23.96 6.91
N ARG A 51 17.60 24.21 5.97
CA ARG A 51 17.92 25.54 5.45
C ARG A 51 17.50 25.63 4.00
N PHE A 52 16.58 26.53 3.75
CA PHE A 52 16.02 26.82 2.45
C PHE A 52 16.77 27.96 1.76
N ARG A 53 16.48 28.16 0.49
CA ARG A 53 16.96 29.34 -0.24
C ARG A 53 16.30 30.58 0.35
N TRP A 54 17.09 31.63 0.56
CA TRP A 54 16.67 32.92 1.13
C TRP A 54 15.53 33.62 0.36
N LYS A 55 15.29 33.24 -0.90
CA LYS A 55 14.22 33.79 -1.74
C LYS A 55 12.87 33.08 -1.59
N THR A 56 12.83 31.90 -0.96
CA THR A 56 11.63 31.08 -0.87
C THR A 56 11.00 31.27 0.51
N HIS A 57 9.70 31.56 0.56
CA HIS A 57 8.96 31.67 1.81
C HIS A 57 8.84 30.29 2.47
N HIS A 58 8.97 30.22 3.79
CA HIS A 58 9.05 28.95 4.52
C HIS A 58 7.77 28.10 4.41
N GLY A 59 6.61 28.74 4.23
CA GLY A 59 5.32 28.05 4.07
C GLY A 59 5.15 27.37 2.70
N ASP A 60 5.86 27.85 1.68
CA ASP A 60 5.69 27.39 0.31
C ASP A 60 6.70 26.28 -0.05
N VAL A 61 7.54 25.88 0.91
CA VAL A 61 8.55 24.85 0.67
C VAL A 61 7.92 23.47 0.82
N GLU A 62 7.73 22.81 -0.31
CA GLU A 62 7.38 21.40 -0.35
C GLU A 62 8.61 20.55 -0.02
N LEU A 63 8.57 19.90 1.15
CA LEU A 63 9.62 18.99 1.59
C LEU A 63 9.23 17.53 1.28
N PRO A 64 10.18 16.71 0.79
CA PRO A 64 9.93 15.29 0.62
C PRO A 64 9.58 14.61 1.96
N PRO A 65 8.64 13.65 1.99
CA PRO A 65 8.23 12.96 3.22
C PRO A 65 9.40 12.32 3.97
N GLN A 66 10.38 11.77 3.25
CA GLN A 66 11.58 11.17 3.84
C GLN A 66 12.39 12.18 4.67
N TRP A 67 12.52 13.41 4.18
CA TRP A 67 13.19 14.49 4.90
C TRP A 67 12.36 14.97 6.09
N ILE A 68 11.03 14.98 5.98
CA ILE A 68 10.13 15.31 7.10
C ILE A 68 10.28 14.27 8.23
N GLN A 69 10.30 12.98 7.90
CA GLN A 69 10.53 11.90 8.89
C GLN A 69 11.88 12.06 9.59
N TRP A 70 12.92 12.38 8.83
CA TRP A 70 14.25 12.64 9.39
C TRP A 70 14.24 13.89 10.30
N LEU A 71 13.64 15.00 9.87
CA LEU A 71 13.51 16.21 10.71
C LEU A 71 12.72 15.95 12.00
N ARG A 72 11.72 15.06 11.95
CA ARG A 72 10.89 14.64 13.10
C ARG A 72 11.54 13.58 13.98
N HIS A 73 12.79 13.21 13.71
CA HIS A 73 13.50 12.14 14.44
C HIS A 73 12.82 10.76 14.36
N THR A 74 11.88 10.56 13.42
CA THR A 74 11.23 9.25 13.20
C THR A 74 12.18 8.28 12.51
N ARG A 75 13.12 8.81 11.72
CA ARG A 75 14.16 8.06 11.03
C ARG A 75 15.53 8.40 11.61
N ALA A 76 16.39 7.40 11.85
CA ALA A 76 17.74 7.61 12.36
C ALA A 76 18.63 8.29 11.31
N ASP A 77 18.78 7.65 10.15
CA ASP A 77 19.69 8.09 9.08
C ASP A 77 19.02 9.06 8.10
N PRO A 78 19.77 10.07 7.59
CA PRO A 78 19.26 10.98 6.56
C PRO A 78 19.02 10.24 5.24
N PRO A 79 18.01 10.64 4.45
CA PRO A 79 17.73 10.02 3.16
C PRO A 79 18.86 10.27 2.15
N SER A 80 19.27 9.22 1.46
CA SER A 80 20.36 9.30 0.48
C SER A 80 19.91 9.93 -0.84
N ILE A 81 20.86 10.45 -1.65
CA ILE A 81 20.50 11.05 -2.95
C ILE A 81 19.90 10.02 -3.91
N ASN A 82 20.35 8.76 -3.83
CA ASN A 82 19.86 7.68 -4.68
C ASN A 82 18.44 7.30 -4.29
N GLU A 83 18.18 7.20 -2.99
CA GLU A 83 16.85 6.93 -2.46
C GLU A 83 15.84 8.01 -2.89
N GLN A 84 16.22 9.28 -2.82
CA GLN A 84 15.38 10.38 -3.29
C GLN A 84 15.05 10.29 -4.79
N LYS A 85 16.02 9.88 -5.62
CA LYS A 85 15.80 9.66 -7.06
C LYS A 85 14.88 8.48 -7.31
N LEU A 86 15.07 7.38 -6.60
CA LEU A 86 14.21 6.20 -6.69
C LEU A 86 12.78 6.52 -6.30
N ASP A 87 12.59 7.35 -5.28
CA ASP A 87 11.26 7.82 -4.87
C ASP A 87 10.56 8.63 -5.96
N GLN A 88 11.29 9.49 -6.68
CA GLN A 88 10.72 10.22 -7.83
C GLN A 88 10.29 9.27 -8.95
N VAL A 89 11.13 8.28 -9.27
CA VAL A 89 10.79 7.25 -10.27
C VAL A 89 9.55 6.46 -9.83
N ARG A 90 9.50 6.04 -8.57
CA ARG A 90 8.36 5.33 -7.98
C ARG A 90 7.08 6.15 -8.09
N GLN A 91 7.12 7.45 -7.81
CA GLN A 91 5.95 8.33 -7.93
C GLN A 91 5.45 8.44 -9.37
N ILE A 92 6.36 8.50 -10.35
CA ILE A 92 6.00 8.54 -11.77
C ILE A 92 5.32 7.23 -12.18
N GLN A 93 5.91 6.08 -11.80
CA GLN A 93 5.34 4.76 -12.08
C GLN A 93 3.96 4.58 -11.43
N LEU A 94 3.81 5.01 -10.17
CA LEU A 94 2.53 4.92 -9.46
C LEU A 94 1.43 5.71 -10.18
N LYS A 95 1.74 6.89 -10.70
CA LYS A 95 0.77 7.69 -11.48
C LYS A 95 0.34 7.00 -12.76
N GLN A 96 1.26 6.33 -13.45
CA GLN A 96 0.95 5.56 -14.65
C GLN A 96 0.04 4.36 -14.32
N LEU A 97 0.41 3.58 -13.30
CA LEU A 97 -0.38 2.42 -12.86
C LEU A 97 -1.77 2.83 -12.36
N ALA A 98 -1.88 3.95 -11.65
CA ALA A 98 -3.15 4.51 -11.22
C ALA A 98 -4.03 4.87 -12.42
N ALA A 99 -3.49 5.55 -13.44
CA ALA A 99 -4.23 5.90 -14.64
C ALA A 99 -4.72 4.66 -15.42
N GLU A 100 -3.91 3.59 -15.49
CA GLU A 100 -4.36 2.34 -16.09
C GLU A 100 -5.45 1.66 -15.26
N ALA A 101 -5.36 1.69 -13.94
CA ALA A 101 -6.38 1.14 -13.05
C ALA A 101 -7.71 1.91 -13.21
N ASP A 102 -7.65 3.23 -13.31
CA ASP A 102 -8.83 4.08 -13.54
C ASP A 102 -9.49 3.77 -14.89
N ARG A 103 -8.70 3.53 -15.95
CA ARG A 103 -9.22 3.06 -17.25
C ARG A 103 -9.92 1.71 -17.13
N ARG A 104 -9.26 0.73 -16.49
CA ARG A 104 -9.83 -0.61 -16.25
C ARG A 104 -11.08 -0.55 -15.36
N TRP A 105 -11.16 0.42 -14.46
CA TRP A 105 -12.36 0.66 -13.64
C TRP A 105 -13.49 1.25 -14.49
N ALA A 106 -13.19 2.27 -15.30
CA ALA A 106 -14.17 2.93 -16.16
C ALA A 106 -14.72 2.02 -17.27
N GLU A 107 -13.92 1.08 -17.78
CA GLU A 107 -14.34 0.09 -18.78
C GLU A 107 -15.31 -0.97 -18.23
N LYS A 108 -15.30 -1.22 -16.91
CA LYS A 108 -16.27 -2.14 -16.31
C LYS A 108 -17.63 -1.47 -16.31
N PRO A 109 -18.67 -2.08 -16.91
CA PRO A 109 -20.00 -1.50 -16.91
C PRO A 109 -20.46 -1.31 -15.47
N SER A 110 -20.66 -0.04 -15.09
CA SER A 110 -21.15 0.31 -13.77
C SER A 110 -22.53 -0.30 -13.59
N PHE A 111 -22.71 -1.12 -12.55
CA PHE A 111 -24.03 -1.65 -12.20
C PHE A 111 -25.04 -0.55 -11.84
N LEU A 112 -24.55 0.66 -11.55
CA LEU A 112 -25.36 1.85 -11.25
C LEU A 112 -25.64 2.72 -12.48
N ASP A 113 -25.08 2.39 -13.66
CA ASP A 113 -25.52 3.06 -14.88
C ASP A 113 -26.94 2.59 -15.22
N PRO A 114 -27.90 3.52 -15.42
CA PRO A 114 -29.25 3.14 -15.80
C PRO A 114 -29.17 2.35 -17.11
N PRO A 115 -29.87 1.22 -17.22
CA PRO A 115 -29.85 0.44 -18.45
C PRO A 115 -30.27 1.37 -19.59
N SER A 116 -29.38 1.55 -20.56
CA SER A 116 -29.75 2.11 -21.85
C SER A 116 -30.99 1.35 -22.33
N LYS A 117 -32.04 2.09 -22.72
CA LYS A 117 -33.45 1.67 -22.93
C LYS A 117 -33.69 0.61 -24.03
N GLN A 118 -32.81 -0.37 -24.19
CA GLN A 118 -32.93 -1.44 -25.16
C GLN A 118 -32.49 -2.77 -24.53
N GLN A 119 -33.20 -3.21 -23.50
CA GLN A 119 -33.31 -4.63 -23.22
C GLN A 119 -34.59 -5.13 -23.89
N PRO A 120 -34.53 -6.07 -24.87
CA PRO A 120 -35.71 -6.76 -25.33
C PRO A 120 -36.26 -7.59 -24.16
N SER A 121 -37.50 -7.31 -23.78
CA SER A 121 -38.21 -8.03 -22.72
C SER A 121 -38.30 -9.51 -23.08
N ILE A 122 -37.54 -10.36 -22.39
CA ILE A 122 -37.74 -11.81 -22.39
C ILE A 122 -38.98 -12.06 -21.52
N GLY A 123 -40.10 -12.36 -22.18
CA GLY A 123 -41.36 -12.71 -21.53
C GLY A 123 -41.23 -14.05 -20.83
N ILE A 124 -41.31 -14.04 -19.49
CA ILE A 124 -41.46 -15.24 -18.68
C ILE A 124 -42.96 -15.40 -18.43
N SER A 125 -43.63 -16.22 -19.24
CA SER A 125 -44.98 -16.68 -18.94
C SER A 125 -44.90 -17.71 -17.81
N SER A 126 -45.42 -17.32 -16.65
CA SER A 126 -45.60 -18.17 -15.49
C SER A 126 -46.97 -18.84 -15.55
N ASP A 127 -47.04 -20.03 -16.14
CA ASP A 127 -48.18 -20.93 -15.94
C ASP A 127 -47.81 -21.94 -14.84
N ILE A 128 -48.26 -21.65 -13.62
CA ILE A 128 -48.24 -22.59 -12.49
C ILE A 128 -49.63 -23.25 -12.48
N ALA A 129 -49.68 -24.52 -12.90
CA ALA A 129 -50.77 -25.44 -12.61
C ALA A 129 -50.18 -26.82 -12.30
N GLU A 130 -50.45 -27.31 -11.09
CA GLU A 130 -50.21 -28.68 -10.62
C GLU A 130 -51.50 -29.14 -9.90
N PRO A 131 -51.73 -30.44 -9.60
CA PRO A 131 -51.01 -31.65 -10.03
C PRO A 131 -51.93 -32.86 -10.40
N GLN A 132 -51.28 -33.98 -10.76
CA GLN A 132 -51.60 -35.40 -10.44
C GLN A 132 -51.87 -36.37 -11.62
N ASP A 133 -50.92 -37.30 -11.78
CA ASP A 133 -51.06 -38.78 -11.76
C ASP A 133 -50.32 -39.59 -12.85
N ALA A 134 -49.76 -40.71 -12.36
CA ALA A 134 -49.40 -41.96 -13.04
C ALA A 134 -48.04 -42.11 -13.77
N GLN A 135 -47.10 -42.71 -13.02
CA GLN A 135 -46.20 -43.84 -13.37
C GLN A 135 -45.87 -44.11 -14.86
N GLY A 136 -44.57 -44.19 -15.16
CA GLY A 136 -44.08 -44.98 -16.29
C GLY A 136 -42.62 -44.73 -16.71
N THR A 137 -41.73 -45.62 -16.28
CA THR A 137 -40.54 -46.13 -17.01
C THR A 137 -39.51 -45.15 -17.60
N THR A 138 -38.27 -45.28 -17.10
CA THR A 138 -37.04 -44.86 -17.79
C THR A 138 -36.80 -45.69 -19.07
N PRO A 139 -36.03 -45.17 -20.04
CA PRO A 139 -34.64 -45.59 -20.06
C PRO A 139 -33.63 -44.44 -20.25
N ARG A 140 -32.58 -44.58 -19.45
CA ARG A 140 -31.27 -43.94 -19.47
C ARG A 140 -30.55 -44.11 -20.82
N GLN A 141 -29.99 -43.02 -21.34
CA GLN A 141 -28.81 -43.03 -22.21
C GLN A 141 -27.67 -42.29 -21.52
N ASP A 142 -26.48 -42.87 -21.63
CA ASP A 142 -25.31 -42.63 -20.79
C ASP A 142 -24.54 -41.34 -21.10
N GLY A 143 -24.11 -40.66 -20.04
CA GLY A 143 -23.13 -39.58 -20.01
C GLY A 143 -22.33 -39.65 -18.68
N PRO A 144 -21.07 -39.20 -18.63
CA PRO A 144 -20.10 -39.65 -17.63
C PRO A 144 -20.49 -39.19 -16.23
N LYS A 145 -20.33 -40.10 -15.26
CA LYS A 145 -20.62 -39.93 -13.83
C LYS A 145 -20.11 -38.58 -13.31
N GLY A 146 -21.03 -37.64 -13.13
CA GLY A 146 -20.81 -36.45 -12.32
C GLY A 146 -20.47 -36.87 -10.90
N LYS A 147 -19.35 -36.36 -10.38
CA LYS A 147 -19.01 -36.52 -8.97
C LYS A 147 -20.16 -35.94 -8.15
N THR A 148 -20.65 -36.69 -7.18
CA THR A 148 -21.70 -36.21 -6.28
C THR A 148 -21.21 -34.94 -5.58
N ALA A 149 -22.07 -33.96 -5.32
CA ALA A 149 -21.69 -32.70 -4.65
C ALA A 149 -20.94 -32.93 -3.31
N GLU A 150 -21.12 -34.10 -2.71
CA GLU A 150 -20.43 -34.57 -1.51
C GLU A 150 -18.96 -34.95 -1.78
N GLN A 151 -18.66 -35.53 -2.94
CA GLN A 151 -17.30 -35.87 -3.39
C GLN A 151 -16.51 -34.61 -3.79
N GLU A 152 -17.17 -33.60 -4.35
CA GLU A 152 -16.53 -32.31 -4.66
C GLU A 152 -16.20 -31.52 -3.38
N LYS A 153 -17.12 -31.47 -2.42
CA LYS A 153 -16.87 -30.87 -1.10
C LYS A 153 -15.77 -31.60 -0.32
N ALA A 154 -15.70 -32.93 -0.42
CA ALA A 154 -14.62 -33.71 0.19
C ALA A 154 -13.26 -33.41 -0.48
N ALA A 155 -13.23 -33.31 -1.81
CA ALA A 155 -12.01 -32.96 -2.54
C ALA A 155 -11.54 -31.52 -2.26
N GLU A 156 -12.47 -30.58 -2.09
CA GLU A 156 -12.16 -29.18 -1.75
C GLU A 156 -11.62 -29.05 -0.32
N ARG A 157 -12.20 -29.80 0.64
CA ARG A 157 -11.67 -29.87 2.01
C ARG A 157 -10.27 -30.47 2.07
N ALA A 158 -10.03 -31.56 1.32
CA ALA A 158 -8.72 -32.19 1.25
C ALA A 158 -7.66 -31.23 0.66
N ARG A 159 -7.97 -30.51 -0.42
CA ARG A 159 -7.07 -29.49 -1.00
C ARG A 159 -6.76 -28.37 -0.01
N ARG A 160 -7.76 -27.90 0.74
CA ARG A 160 -7.61 -26.84 1.73
C ARG A 160 -6.77 -27.30 2.93
N GLU A 161 -6.84 -28.57 3.31
CA GLU A 161 -5.98 -29.16 4.34
C GLU A 161 -4.54 -29.32 3.88
N GLU A 162 -4.31 -29.78 2.65
CA GLU A 162 -2.97 -29.86 2.04
C GLU A 162 -2.29 -28.48 1.96
N GLU A 163 -3.05 -27.44 1.59
CA GLU A 163 -2.55 -26.07 1.55
C GLU A 163 -2.21 -25.53 2.95
N ARG A 164 -3.05 -25.83 3.96
CA ARG A 164 -2.76 -25.48 5.38
C ARG A 164 -1.52 -26.21 5.90
N GLU A 165 -1.31 -27.46 5.53
CA GLU A 165 -0.10 -28.21 5.90
C GLU A 165 1.15 -27.67 5.22
N ARG A 166 1.05 -27.31 3.94
CA ARG A 166 2.14 -26.68 3.19
C ARG A 166 2.57 -25.38 3.85
N TRP A 167 1.60 -24.54 4.20
CA TRP A 167 1.84 -23.30 4.94
C TRP A 167 2.49 -23.54 6.31
N ARG A 168 2.03 -24.56 7.05
CA ARG A 168 2.60 -24.93 8.36
C ARG A 168 4.06 -25.40 8.24
N ARG A 169 4.40 -26.18 7.20
CA ARG A 169 5.77 -26.61 6.91
C ARG A 169 6.69 -25.43 6.55
N GLU A 170 6.18 -24.42 5.84
CA GLU A 170 6.97 -23.27 5.38
C GLU A 170 7.16 -22.20 6.47
N THR A 171 6.16 -21.97 7.33
CA THR A 171 6.17 -20.87 8.31
C THR A 171 6.35 -21.29 9.76
N GLY A 172 6.24 -22.59 10.09
CA GLY A 172 6.38 -23.12 11.45
C GLY A 172 5.28 -22.67 12.43
N GLN A 173 4.24 -21.97 11.94
CA GLN A 173 3.14 -21.44 12.74
C GLN A 173 1.79 -21.90 12.13
N PRO A 174 0.77 -22.22 12.95
CA PRO A 174 -0.57 -22.47 12.43
C PRO A 174 -1.09 -21.22 11.71
N ALA A 175 -1.83 -21.41 10.61
CA ALA A 175 -2.44 -20.32 9.87
C ALA A 175 -3.27 -19.42 10.81
N PRO A 176 -3.14 -18.09 10.73
CA PRO A 176 -3.88 -17.20 11.61
C PRO A 176 -5.39 -17.38 11.37
N GLU A 177 -6.09 -17.83 12.41
CA GLU A 177 -7.56 -17.73 12.49
C GLU A 177 -7.91 -16.26 12.73
N THR A 178 -7.83 -15.48 11.67
CA THR A 178 -8.12 -14.05 11.69
C THR A 178 -9.63 -13.84 11.76
N GLN A 179 -10.20 -13.95 12.95
CA GLN A 179 -11.54 -13.40 13.22
C GLN A 179 -11.38 -11.90 13.52
N PRO A 180 -12.14 -11.01 12.86
CA PRO A 180 -12.07 -9.58 13.18
C PRO A 180 -12.75 -9.34 14.54
N GLU A 181 -11.98 -8.96 15.55
CA GLU A 181 -12.55 -8.42 16.80
C GLU A 181 -13.28 -7.10 16.51
N GLY A 182 -14.49 -6.97 17.06
CA GLY A 182 -15.27 -5.74 16.99
C GLY A 182 -14.58 -4.61 17.74
N TRP A 183 -14.33 -3.48 17.04
CA TRP A 183 -13.72 -2.30 17.61
C TRP A 183 -14.52 -1.78 18.82
N SER A 184 -13.91 -1.80 20.02
CA SER A 184 -14.47 -1.22 21.23
C SER A 184 -13.53 -0.14 21.81
N PRO A 185 -13.92 1.15 21.77
CA PRO A 185 -13.08 2.21 22.33
C PRO A 185 -13.05 2.13 23.87
N LYS A 186 -11.85 2.12 24.45
CA LYS A 186 -11.66 2.17 25.91
C LYS A 186 -12.01 3.57 26.44
N PRO A 187 -12.89 3.71 27.46
CA PRO A 187 -13.19 5.01 28.03
C PRO A 187 -11.97 5.57 28.78
N THR A 188 -11.55 6.78 28.38
CA THR A 188 -10.48 7.53 29.07
C THR A 188 -10.92 7.92 30.48
N ARG A 189 -10.20 7.43 31.49
CA ARG A 189 -10.39 7.84 32.89
C ARG A 189 -9.80 9.25 33.06
N ARG A 190 -10.65 10.26 33.18
CA ARG A 190 -10.21 11.63 33.50
C ARG A 190 -9.60 11.64 34.90
N ARG A 191 -8.45 12.29 35.04
CA ARG A 191 -7.75 12.56 36.30
C ARG A 191 -7.92 14.02 36.65
#